data_AF-A0A969LMS4-F1
#
_entry.id   AF-A0A969LMS4-F1
#
_cell.length_a   1.000
_cell.length_b   1.000
_cell.length_c   1.000
_cell.angle_alpha   90.00
_cell.angle_beta   90.00
_cell.angle_gamma   90.00
#
_symmetry.space_group_name_H-M   'P 1'
#
loop_
_entity.id
_entity.type
_entity.pdbx_description
1 polymer ?
#
loop_
_entity_poly.entity_id
_entity_poly.type
_entity_poly.pdbx_seq_one_letter_code
_entity_poly.pdbx_strand_id
1 'polypeptide(L)'
;MMQDWGFGWGWGGGMFWGPLFMIAGPVLLIVLLVLLVRWVGDSRENPMERIRSAREILDERFAKGEIQRDEYEERRKALGA
;
A
#
# COMPACT_ATOMS: atom_id res chain seq x y z
N MET A 1 -4.40 52.96 -4.60
CA MET A 1 -4.02 51.85 -5.50
C MET A 1 -2.51 51.83 -5.47
N MET A 2 -1.77 50.80 -5.11
CA MET A 2 -2.07 49.47 -4.59
C MET A 2 -1.09 49.26 -3.43
N GLN A 3 -1.47 48.46 -2.44
CA GLN A 3 -0.53 48.03 -1.41
C GLN A 3 0.52 47.17 -2.11
N ASP A 4 1.76 47.62 -2.13
CA ASP A 4 2.90 46.84 -2.59
C ASP A 4 3.12 45.68 -1.61
N TRP A 5 2.30 44.64 -1.77
CA TRP A 5 2.56 43.28 -1.29
C TRP A 5 3.67 42.65 -2.15
N GLY A 6 4.78 43.38 -2.26
CA GLY A 6 6.02 42.90 -2.81
C GLY A 6 6.58 41.88 -1.84
N PHE A 7 6.18 40.63 -2.05
CA PHE A 7 6.76 39.40 -1.52
C PHE A 7 8.25 39.55 -1.15
N GLY A 8 8.51 39.99 0.08
CA GLY A 8 9.83 40.08 0.68
C GLY A 8 10.29 38.72 1.20
N TRP A 9 10.37 37.73 0.32
CA TRP A 9 10.84 36.37 0.63
C TRP A 9 11.77 35.84 -0.45
N GLY A 10 12.84 36.59 -0.76
CA GLY A 10 13.68 36.19 -1.89
C GLY A 10 15.06 36.83 -2.01
N TRP A 11 15.65 37.36 -0.95
CA TRP A 11 17.04 37.84 -0.99
C TRP A 11 17.90 36.99 -0.06
N GLY A 12 18.47 35.90 -0.60
CA GLY A 12 19.51 35.12 0.08
C GLY A 12 19.55 33.62 -0.23
N GLY A 13 18.39 32.98 -0.48
CA GLY A 13 18.32 31.52 -0.73
C GLY A 13 17.51 31.09 -1.96
N GLY A 14 16.81 32.03 -2.62
CA GLY A 14 15.75 31.74 -3.60
C GLY A 14 16.19 31.21 -4.97
N MET A 15 17.45 31.36 -5.37
CA MET A 15 17.87 30.99 -6.73
C MET A 15 18.07 29.48 -6.93
N PHE A 16 18.31 28.73 -5.85
CA PHE A 16 18.48 27.27 -5.90
C PHE A 16 17.38 26.52 -5.11
N TRP A 17 16.90 27.11 -4.00
CA TRP A 17 15.83 26.52 -3.20
C TRP A 17 14.42 26.82 -3.72
N GLY A 18 14.23 27.88 -4.52
CA GLY A 18 12.92 28.25 -5.08
C GLY A 18 12.30 27.14 -5.94
N PRO A 19 13.00 26.60 -6.95
CA PRO A 19 12.51 25.47 -7.75
C PRO A 19 12.32 24.19 -6.93
N LEU A 20 13.20 23.96 -5.94
CA LEU A 20 13.14 22.78 -5.08
C LEU A 20 11.86 22.76 -4.25
N PHE A 21 11.48 23.87 -3.61
CA PHE A 21 10.24 23.95 -2.83
C PHE A 21 8.98 23.87 -3.69
N MET A 22 9.04 24.39 -4.93
CA MET A 22 7.92 24.29 -5.88
C MET A 22 7.63 22.85 -6.29
N ILE A 23 8.66 22.00 -6.39
CA ILE A 23 8.52 20.57 -6.71
C ILE A 23 8.31 19.73 -5.44
N ALA A 24 8.92 20.12 -4.31
CA ALA A 24 8.80 19.39 -3.05
C ALA A 24 7.35 19.34 -2.54
N GLY A 25 6.57 20.41 -2.71
CA GLY A 25 5.14 20.42 -2.36
C GLY A 25 4.33 19.29 -3.02
N PRO A 26 4.25 19.22 -4.36
CA PRO A 26 3.53 18.14 -5.04
C PRO A 26 4.17 16.77 -4.83
N VAL A 27 5.50 16.66 -4.74
CA VAL A 27 6.17 15.38 -4.44
C VAL A 27 5.75 14.86 -3.07
N LEU A 28 5.72 15.71 -2.05
CA LEU A 28 5.30 15.33 -0.70
C LEU A 28 3.84 14.86 -0.69
N LEU A 29 2.96 15.55 -1.43
CA LEU A 29 1.56 15.17 -1.57
C LEU A 29 1.40 13.81 -2.26
N ILE A 30 2.16 13.54 -3.32
CA ILE A 30 2.18 12.24 -4.00
C ILE A 30 2.68 11.15 -3.06
N VAL A 31 3.77 11.39 -2.32
CA VAL A 31 4.30 10.43 -1.35
C VAL A 31 3.27 10.10 -0.28
N LEU A 32 2.58 11.11 0.26
CA LEU A 32 1.51 10.93 1.25
C LEU A 32 0.37 10.07 0.69
N LEU A 33 -0.04 10.33 -0.56
CA LEU A 33 -1.11 9.62 -1.22
C LEU A 33 -0.73 8.16 -1.50
N VAL A 34 0.49 7.92 -1.98
CA VAL A 34 1.05 6.57 -2.20
C VAL A 34 1.14 5.80 -0.89
N LEU A 35 1.63 6.43 0.19
CA LEU A 35 1.70 5.80 1.50
C LEU A 35 0.31 5.45 2.02
N LEU A 36 -0.68 6.34 1.87
CA LEU A 36 -2.05 6.08 2.27
C LEU A 36 -2.67 4.92 1.48
N VAL A 37 -2.52 4.92 0.15
CA VAL A 37 -2.99 3.83 -0.72
C VAL A 37 -2.25 2.53 -0.41
N ARG A 38 -0.96 2.58 -0.11
CA ARG A 38 -0.16 1.39 0.24
C ARG A 38 -0.55 0.84 1.60
N TRP A 39 -0.85 1.69 2.59
CA TRP A 39 -1.35 1.25 3.90
C TRP A 39 -2.74 0.61 3.81
N VAL A 40 -3.63 1.22 3.04
CA VAL A 40 -4.98 0.68 2.79
C VAL A 40 -4.92 -0.56 1.90
N GLY A 41 -3.98 -0.62 0.96
CA GLY A 41 -3.73 -1.74 0.05
C GLY A 41 -3.08 -2.95 0.74
N ASP A 42 -2.09 -2.74 1.61
CA ASP A 42 -1.55 -3.81 2.49
C ASP A 42 -2.63 -4.30 3.46
N SER A 43 -3.53 -3.41 3.92
CA SER A 43 -4.70 -3.81 4.71
C SER A 43 -5.75 -4.58 3.92
N ARG A 44 -5.66 -4.62 2.57
CA ARG A 44 -6.46 -5.52 1.72
C ARG A 44 -5.82 -6.89 1.56
N GLU A 45 -4.59 -7.10 2.03
CA GLU A 45 -4.18 -8.45 2.41
C GLU A 45 -4.82 -8.79 3.75
N ASN A 46 -6.15 -8.84 3.77
CA ASN A 46 -6.86 -9.41 4.90
C ASN A 46 -6.27 -10.82 5.09
N PRO A 47 -5.68 -11.15 6.26
CA PRO A 47 -5.26 -12.52 6.51
C PRO A 47 -6.41 -13.50 6.26
N MET A 48 -7.66 -13.04 6.48
CA MET A 48 -8.88 -13.77 6.13
C MET A 48 -9.04 -14.08 4.63
N GLU A 49 -8.62 -13.17 3.73
CA GLU A 49 -8.70 -13.34 2.28
C GLU A 49 -7.58 -14.25 1.76
N ARG A 50 -6.39 -14.16 2.36
CA ARG A 50 -5.27 -15.08 2.11
C ARG A 50 -5.56 -16.49 2.65
N ILE A 51 -6.28 -16.62 3.76
CA ILE A 51 -6.77 -17.91 4.29
C ILE A 51 -7.87 -18.49 3.41
N ARG A 52 -8.78 -17.65 2.88
CA ARG A 52 -9.80 -18.09 1.91
C ARG A 52 -9.17 -18.64 0.64
N SER A 53 -8.21 -17.94 0.03
CA SER A 53 -7.52 -18.41 -1.17
C SER A 53 -6.70 -19.68 -0.90
N ALA A 54 -6.05 -19.79 0.26
CA ALA A 54 -5.34 -21.00 0.65
C ALA A 54 -6.25 -22.23 0.80
N ARG A 55 -7.47 -22.06 1.37
CA ARG A 55 -8.47 -23.14 1.46
C ARG A 55 -9.03 -23.52 0.08
N GLU A 56 -9.32 -22.55 -0.77
CA GLU A 56 -9.86 -22.77 -2.11
C GLU A 56 -8.86 -23.58 -2.99
N ILE A 57 -7.57 -23.27 -2.89
CA ILE A 57 -6.51 -24.04 -3.56
C ILE A 57 -6.38 -25.46 -2.99
N LEU A 58 -6.58 -25.64 -1.67
CA LEU A 58 -6.51 -26.95 -1.03
C LEU A 58 -7.67 -27.86 -1.47
N ASP A 59 -8.88 -27.32 -1.52
CA ASP A 59 -10.09 -28.02 -1.96
C ASP A 59 -9.99 -28.44 -3.44
N GLU A 60 -9.43 -27.58 -4.30
CA GLU A 60 -9.23 -27.89 -5.72
C GLU A 60 -8.27 -29.08 -5.92
N ARG A 61 -7.18 -29.14 -5.15
CA ARG A 61 -6.20 -30.24 -5.23
C ARG A 61 -6.73 -31.55 -4.63
N PHE A 62 -7.55 -31.46 -3.59
CA PHE A 62 -8.26 -32.61 -3.04
C PHE A 62 -9.27 -33.18 -4.05
N ALA A 63 -10.02 -32.32 -4.74
CA ALA A 63 -10.96 -32.73 -5.79
C ALA A 63 -10.26 -33.33 -7.02
N LYS A 64 -9.05 -32.85 -7.35
CA LYS A 64 -8.18 -33.44 -8.38
C LYS A 64 -7.56 -34.78 -7.95
N GLY A 65 -7.68 -35.16 -6.67
CA GLY A 65 -7.10 -36.39 -6.12
C GLY A 65 -5.57 -36.34 -5.99
N GLU A 66 -4.95 -35.16 -6.12
CA GLU A 66 -3.51 -34.97 -5.97
C GLU A 66 -3.06 -34.99 -4.49
N ILE A 67 -4.01 -34.82 -3.56
CA ILE A 67 -3.79 -34.80 -2.12
C ILE A 67 -4.66 -35.88 -1.46
N GLN A 68 -4.04 -36.65 -0.56
CA GLN A 68 -4.71 -37.71 0.19
C GLN A 68 -5.52 -37.13 1.36
N ARG A 69 -6.60 -37.81 1.75
CA ARG A 69 -7.57 -37.32 2.76
C ARG A 69 -6.92 -36.97 4.11
N ASP A 70 -5.91 -37.72 4.53
CA ASP A 70 -5.19 -37.50 5.78
C ASP A 70 -4.39 -36.17 5.74
N GLU A 71 -3.75 -35.88 4.61
CA GLU A 71 -2.97 -34.67 4.40
C GLU A 71 -3.87 -33.43 4.23
N TYR A 72 -5.07 -33.61 3.68
CA TYR A 72 -6.10 -32.57 3.62
C TYR A 72 -6.58 -32.16 5.02
N GLU A 73 -6.85 -33.11 5.91
CA GLU A 73 -7.33 -32.78 7.27
C GLU A 73 -6.28 -32.06 8.10
N GLU A 74 -5.01 -32.45 7.98
CA GLU A 74 -3.90 -31.82 8.71
C GLU A 74 -3.69 -30.36 8.26
N ARG A 75 -3.67 -30.12 6.95
CA ARG A 75 -3.54 -28.76 6.38
C ARG A 75 -4.78 -27.90 6.62
N ARG A 76 -5.98 -28.49 6.61
CA ARG A 76 -7.24 -27.78 6.92
C ARG A 76 -7.30 -27.31 8.37
N LYS A 77 -6.81 -28.12 9.32
CA LYS A 77 -6.68 -27.72 10.74
C LYS A 77 -5.66 -26.59 10.91
N ALA A 78 -4.51 -26.67 10.22
CA ALA A 78 -3.49 -25.64 10.28
C ALA A 78 -3.95 -24.27 9.71
N LEU A 79 -4.87 -24.27 8.74
CA LEU A 79 -5.47 -23.05 8.14
C LEU A 79 -6.74 -22.57 8.87
N GLY A 80 -7.15 -23.21 9.97
CA GLY A 80 -8.35 -22.87 10.73
C GLY A 80 -8.12 -22.56 12.21
N ALA A 81 -6.89 -22.71 12.69
CA ALA A 81 -6.41 -22.28 14.00
C ALA A 81 -5.70 -20.92 13.89
#